data_AF-A0A956KCK6-F1
#
_entry.id   AF-A0A956KCK6-F1
#
_cell.length_a   1.000
_cell.length_b   1.000
_cell.length_c   1.000
_cell.angle_alpha   90.00
_cell.angle_beta   90.00
_cell.angle_gamma   90.00
#
_symmetry.space_group_name_H-M   'P 1'
#
loop_
_entity.id
_entity.type
_entity.pdbx_description
1 polymer ?
#
loop_
_entity_poly.entity_id
_entity_poly.type
_entity_poly.pdbx_seq_one_letter_code
_entity_poly.pdbx_strand_id
1 'polypeptide(L)'
;MLDEYKQHAAERAALGLPPKPLNSTQTTALVELLVRPPAGEEARLLELVRERVPGGVDPAAAVKAAFLSSLARGEARSPLIDRARAVALLGGMSGGHSVAPLVALLDDDALGERAAVELAATLLIFDAFGDVAARAAAGCEPAARVLHAWADAEWFTRRPAPPRRITVIAFKIDGEITTDDLSPAVDAWSRPDIPLHARSLLRRRAPDALAQLAALRRSGHPVAFVGDVVGTGS
;
A
#
# COMPACT_ATOMS: atom_id res chain seq x y z
N MET A 1 14.06 -3.81 17.68
CA MET A 1 13.21 -3.82 16.47
C MET A 1 12.60 -5.18 16.15
N LEU A 2 13.34 -6.19 15.67
CA LEU A 2 12.71 -7.45 15.21
C LEU A 2 11.98 -8.20 16.33
N ASP A 3 12.57 -8.33 17.51
CA ASP A 3 11.92 -9.05 18.62
C ASP A 3 10.70 -8.30 19.13
N GLU A 4 10.79 -6.97 19.27
CA GLU A 4 9.65 -6.12 19.60
C GLU A 4 8.54 -6.21 18.54
N TYR A 5 8.90 -6.25 17.25
CA TYR A 5 7.95 -6.43 16.17
C TYR A 5 7.26 -7.79 16.24
N LYS A 6 8.02 -8.87 16.49
CA LYS A 6 7.49 -10.23 16.65
C LYS A 6 6.54 -10.31 17.84
N GLN A 7 6.90 -9.69 18.97
CA GLN A 7 6.05 -9.61 20.14
C GLN A 7 4.75 -8.87 19.83
N HIS A 8 4.83 -7.68 19.23
CA HIS A 8 3.65 -6.91 18.81
C HIS A 8 2.77 -7.68 17.81
N ALA A 9 3.38 -8.38 16.85
CA ALA A 9 2.68 -9.21 15.90
C ALA A 9 1.94 -10.36 16.61
N ALA A 10 2.55 -11.01 17.60
CA ALA A 10 1.92 -12.06 18.40
C ALA A 10 0.77 -11.52 19.26
N GLU A 11 0.96 -10.37 19.92
CA GLU A 11 -0.08 -9.69 20.71
C GLU A 11 -1.30 -9.35 19.85
N ARG A 12 -1.07 -8.84 18.62
CA ARG A 12 -2.18 -8.54 17.70
C ARG A 12 -2.80 -9.79 17.09
N ALA A 13 -2.01 -10.82 16.80
CA ALA A 13 -2.52 -12.09 16.31
C ALA A 13 -3.43 -12.77 17.35
N ALA A 14 -3.13 -12.66 18.65
CA ALA A 14 -4.00 -13.14 19.73
C ALA A 14 -5.37 -12.44 19.74
N LEU A 15 -5.44 -11.22 19.21
CA LEU A 15 -6.67 -10.48 18.98
C LEU A 15 -7.28 -10.75 17.60
N GLY A 16 -6.68 -11.58 16.74
CA GLY A 16 -7.12 -11.78 15.36
C GLY A 16 -6.90 -10.55 14.47
N LEU A 17 -5.89 -9.73 14.79
CA LEU A 17 -5.54 -8.51 14.08
C LEU A 17 -4.17 -8.64 13.41
N PRO A 18 -3.95 -8.03 12.23
CA PRO A 18 -2.61 -7.91 11.66
C PRO A 18 -1.75 -6.95 12.51
N PRO A 19 -0.41 -7.05 12.43
CA PRO A 19 0.49 -6.08 13.03
C PRO A 19 0.25 -4.68 12.44
N LYS A 20 0.42 -3.65 13.27
CA LYS A 20 0.41 -2.25 12.81
C LYS A 20 1.54 -2.01 11.79
N PRO A 21 1.38 -1.05 10.85
CA PRO A 21 2.47 -0.60 9.99
C PRO A 21 3.67 -0.11 10.80
N LEU A 22 4.86 -0.21 10.21
CA LEU A 22 6.09 0.29 10.81
C LEU A 22 6.09 1.82 10.79
N ASN A 23 6.54 2.41 11.90
CA ASN A 23 6.81 3.84 11.96
C ASN A 23 8.23 4.16 11.40
N SER A 24 8.60 5.44 11.38
CA SER A 24 9.90 5.88 10.87
C SER A 24 11.08 5.28 11.63
N THR A 25 11.04 5.26 12.97
CA THR A 25 12.10 4.65 13.81
C THR A 25 12.30 3.17 13.51
N GLN A 26 11.20 2.41 13.42
CA GLN A 26 11.24 0.99 13.08
C GLN A 26 11.74 0.78 11.63
N THR A 27 11.36 1.65 10.70
CA THR A 27 11.81 1.57 9.31
C THR A 27 13.30 1.89 9.18
N THR A 28 13.83 2.83 9.96
CA THR A 28 15.28 3.09 10.04
C THR A 28 16.03 1.85 10.53
N ALA A 29 15.55 1.22 11.61
CA ALA A 29 16.14 -0.01 12.10
C ALA A 29 15.99 -1.18 11.11
N LEU A 30 14.89 -1.25 10.35
CA LEU A 30 14.73 -2.21 9.25
C LEU A 30 15.78 -2.01 8.15
N VAL A 31 16.09 -0.76 7.78
CA VAL A 31 17.13 -0.45 6.79
C VAL A 31 18.49 -1.00 7.24
N GLU A 32 18.87 -0.80 8.50
CA GLU A 32 20.12 -1.35 9.03
C GLU A 32 20.18 -2.88 8.92
N LEU A 33 19.07 -3.56 9.20
CA LEU A 33 18.94 -5.01 9.07
C LEU A 33 18.96 -5.46 7.60
N LEU A 34 18.42 -4.68 6.67
CA LEU A 34 18.49 -4.99 5.24
C LEU A 34 19.93 -4.86 4.71
N VAL A 35 20.77 -4.01 5.30
CA VAL A 35 22.20 -3.90 4.96
C VAL A 35 22.99 -5.07 5.57
N ARG A 36 22.65 -5.50 6.79
CA ARG A 36 23.31 -6.62 7.50
C ARG A 36 22.27 -7.59 8.07
N PRO A 37 21.69 -8.48 7.22
CA PRO A 37 20.61 -9.34 7.65
C PRO A 37 21.10 -10.43 8.61
N PRO A 38 20.42 -10.64 9.75
CA PRO A 38 20.59 -11.85 10.55
C PRO A 38 20.20 -13.09 9.73
N ALA A 39 20.95 -14.17 9.91
CA ALA A 39 20.67 -15.43 9.22
C ALA A 39 19.27 -15.95 9.57
N GLY A 40 18.50 -16.33 8.54
CA GLY A 40 17.15 -16.89 8.68
C GLY A 40 16.03 -15.86 8.79
N GLU A 41 16.33 -14.56 8.77
CA GLU A 41 15.33 -13.49 8.80
C GLU A 41 15.11 -12.82 7.43
N GLU A 42 15.82 -13.24 6.38
CA GLU A 42 15.87 -12.59 5.07
C GLU A 42 14.49 -12.42 4.44
N ALA A 43 13.71 -13.49 4.41
CA ALA A 43 12.35 -13.47 3.86
C ALA A 43 11.42 -12.51 4.63
N ARG A 44 11.58 -12.45 5.96
CA ARG A 44 10.81 -11.55 6.81
C ARG A 44 11.19 -10.09 6.56
N LEU A 45 12.48 -9.78 6.48
CA LEU A 45 12.94 -8.42 6.19
C LEU A 45 12.40 -7.92 4.85
N LEU A 46 12.41 -8.77 3.82
CA LEU A 46 11.83 -8.48 2.50
C LEU A 46 10.30 -8.28 2.56
N GLU A 47 9.59 -9.07 3.37
CA GLU A 47 8.17 -8.86 3.60
C GLU A 47 7.89 -7.53 4.30
N LEU A 48 8.65 -7.20 5.35
CA LEU A 48 8.47 -5.98 6.13
C LEU A 48 8.63 -4.73 5.27
N VAL A 49 9.71 -4.64 4.47
CA VAL A 49 9.96 -3.46 3.63
C VAL A 49 8.93 -3.33 2.52
N ARG A 50 8.43 -4.46 2.00
CA ARG A 50 7.43 -4.47 0.92
C ARG A 50 6.03 -4.12 1.43
N GLU A 51 5.60 -4.74 2.52
CA GLU A 51 4.19 -4.81 2.92
C GLU A 51 3.85 -4.05 4.21
N ARG A 52 4.84 -3.72 5.05
CA ARG A 52 4.58 -3.16 6.40
C ARG A 52 5.01 -1.70 6.56
N VAL A 53 5.65 -1.10 5.56
CA VAL A 53 5.92 0.34 5.55
C VAL A 53 4.80 1.05 4.79
N PRO A 54 4.14 2.07 5.37
CA PRO A 54 3.17 2.90 4.66
C PRO A 54 3.72 3.48 3.35
N GLY A 55 2.85 3.78 2.39
CA GLY A 55 3.20 4.46 1.14
C GLY A 55 3.03 5.98 1.22
N GLY A 56 3.18 6.65 0.07
CA GLY A 56 2.92 8.09 -0.06
C GLY A 56 3.92 8.97 0.70
N VAL A 57 3.40 9.90 1.53
CA VAL A 57 4.18 10.95 2.20
C VAL A 57 4.46 10.69 3.68
N ASP A 58 4.12 9.50 4.18
CA ASP A 58 4.38 9.11 5.57
C ASP A 58 5.88 9.20 5.92
N PRO A 59 6.25 9.59 7.16
CA PRO A 59 7.66 9.63 7.57
C PRO A 59 8.42 8.31 7.40
N ALA A 60 7.77 7.16 7.57
CA ALA A 60 8.36 5.84 7.30
C ALA A 60 8.57 5.60 5.80
N ALA A 61 7.64 6.07 4.95
CA ALA A 61 7.82 6.06 3.50
C ALA A 61 9.05 6.88 3.08
N ALA A 62 9.29 8.03 3.70
CA ALA A 62 10.49 8.85 3.41
C ALA A 62 11.78 8.06 3.65
N VAL A 63 11.89 7.37 4.79
CA VAL A 63 13.06 6.53 5.13
C VAL A 63 13.22 5.40 4.11
N LYS A 64 12.13 4.70 3.77
CA LYS A 64 12.15 3.61 2.77
C LYS A 64 12.57 4.12 1.39
N ALA A 65 11.97 5.22 0.91
CA ALA A 65 12.30 5.79 -0.40
C ALA A 65 13.76 6.22 -0.48
N ALA A 66 14.28 6.88 0.56
CA ALA A 66 15.68 7.29 0.62
C ALA A 66 16.63 6.10 0.52
N PHE A 67 16.39 5.04 1.31
CA PHE A 67 17.21 3.82 1.24
C PHE A 67 17.15 3.13 -0.12
N LEU A 68 15.94 2.95 -0.68
CA LEU A 68 15.77 2.32 -1.99
C LEU A 68 16.40 3.16 -3.11
N SER A 69 16.33 4.49 -3.02
CA SER A 69 17.02 5.40 -3.94
C SER A 69 18.54 5.21 -3.88
N SER A 70 19.13 5.17 -2.68
CA SER A 70 20.57 4.93 -2.51
C SER A 70 21.00 3.54 -3.01
N LEU A 71 20.16 2.50 -2.84
CA LEU A 71 20.40 1.19 -3.45
C LEU A 71 20.38 1.29 -4.97
N ALA A 72 19.34 1.90 -5.56
CA ALA A 72 19.18 2.03 -7.00
C ALA A 72 20.31 2.85 -7.65
N ARG A 73 20.88 3.83 -6.93
CA ARG A 73 22.02 4.66 -7.35
C ARG A 73 23.39 4.03 -7.07
N GLY A 74 23.44 2.89 -6.37
CA GLY A 74 24.68 2.20 -6.00
C GLY A 74 25.47 2.86 -4.87
N GLU A 75 24.86 3.82 -4.16
CA GLU A 75 25.43 4.52 -3.00
C GLU A 75 25.36 3.68 -1.72
N ALA A 76 24.41 2.75 -1.66
CA ALA A 76 24.27 1.76 -0.60
C ALA A 76 24.25 0.34 -1.18
N ARG A 77 24.43 -0.66 -0.32
CA ARG A 77 24.36 -2.08 -0.70
C ARG A 77 23.55 -2.87 0.31
N SER A 78 22.78 -3.83 -0.20
CA SER A 78 22.07 -4.84 0.59
C SER A 78 22.29 -6.20 -0.08
N PRO A 79 22.58 -7.27 0.67
CA PRO A 79 22.62 -8.62 0.11
C PRO A 79 21.23 -9.14 -0.30
N LEU A 80 20.13 -8.46 0.10
CA LEU A 80 18.76 -8.91 -0.14
C LEU A 80 18.04 -8.14 -1.25
N ILE A 81 18.48 -6.91 -1.53
CA ILE A 81 17.82 -6.00 -2.48
C ILE A 81 18.88 -5.46 -3.44
N ASP A 82 18.83 -5.94 -4.68
CA ASP A 82 19.63 -5.37 -5.77
C ASP A 82 19.02 -4.07 -6.31
N ARG A 83 19.76 -3.41 -7.23
CA ARG A 83 19.35 -2.13 -7.82
C ARG A 83 17.99 -2.22 -8.52
N ALA A 84 17.75 -3.29 -9.28
CA ALA A 84 16.51 -3.47 -10.04
C ALA A 84 15.30 -3.70 -9.12
N ARG A 85 15.50 -4.47 -8.04
CA ARG A 85 14.49 -4.73 -7.02
C ARG A 85 14.18 -3.47 -6.22
N ALA A 86 15.17 -2.60 -6.01
CA ALA A 86 14.94 -1.31 -5.36
C ALA A 86 14.00 -0.42 -6.18
N VAL A 87 14.15 -0.39 -7.51
CA VAL A 87 13.23 0.32 -8.42
C VAL A 87 11.81 -0.23 -8.33
N ALA A 88 11.64 -1.55 -8.37
CA ALA A 88 10.32 -2.17 -8.22
C ALA A 88 9.68 -1.87 -6.85
N LEU A 89 10.48 -1.81 -5.78
CA LEU A 89 9.98 -1.44 -4.45
C LEU A 89 9.61 0.04 -4.34
N LEU A 90 10.29 0.93 -5.06
CA LEU A 90 9.91 2.34 -5.19
C LEU A 90 8.57 2.47 -5.93
N GLY A 91 8.38 1.76 -7.04
CA GLY A 91 7.10 1.75 -7.77
C GLY A 91 5.91 1.28 -6.93
N GLY A 92 6.13 0.30 -6.05
CA GLY A 92 5.12 -0.17 -5.10
C GLY A 92 4.70 0.85 -4.02
N MET A 93 5.36 2.00 -3.90
CA MET A 93 5.01 3.02 -2.90
C MET A 93 3.85 3.95 -3.34
N SER A 94 3.38 3.79 -4.59
CA SER A 94 2.17 4.43 -5.13
C SER A 94 2.18 5.97 -5.15
N GLY A 95 3.36 6.60 -5.12
CA GLY A 95 3.52 8.06 -5.16
C GLY A 95 4.29 8.64 -3.97
N GLY A 96 4.21 9.96 -3.80
CA GLY A 96 4.87 10.70 -2.72
C GLY A 96 6.40 10.61 -2.81
N HIS A 97 7.05 10.16 -1.74
CA HIS A 97 8.52 10.13 -1.62
C HIS A 97 9.23 9.25 -2.66
N SER A 98 8.51 8.37 -3.35
CA SER A 98 9.06 7.49 -4.40
C SER A 98 9.17 8.14 -5.78
N VAL A 99 8.43 9.22 -6.05
CA VAL A 99 8.32 9.79 -7.40
C VAL A 99 9.63 10.41 -7.86
N ALA A 100 10.21 11.32 -7.07
CA ALA A 100 11.46 11.99 -7.43
C ALA A 100 12.63 10.99 -7.64
N PRO A 101 12.84 9.97 -6.79
CA PRO A 101 13.79 8.90 -7.07
C PRO A 101 13.56 8.19 -8.41
N LEU A 102 12.31 7.82 -8.74
CA LEU A 102 12.01 7.15 -10.00
C LEU A 102 12.27 8.06 -11.21
N VAL A 103 11.86 9.32 -11.14
CA VAL A 103 12.13 10.31 -12.22
C VAL A 103 13.62 10.51 -12.43
N ALA A 104 14.41 10.57 -11.34
CA ALA A 104 15.86 10.72 -11.41
C ALA A 104 16.56 9.52 -12.08
N LEU A 105 15.94 8.33 -12.06
CA LEU A 105 16.47 7.11 -12.67
C LEU A 105 16.13 6.97 -14.15
N LEU A 106 15.32 7.85 -14.74
CA LEU A 106 14.95 7.76 -16.16
C LEU A 106 16.14 7.86 -17.11
N ASP A 107 17.22 8.55 -16.71
CA ASP A 107 18.44 8.67 -17.50
C ASP A 107 19.51 7.61 -17.14
N ASP A 108 19.21 6.65 -16.26
CA ASP A 108 20.14 5.56 -15.94
C ASP A 108 20.09 4.47 -17.02
N ASP A 109 21.22 4.15 -17.62
CA ASP A 109 21.32 3.17 -18.73
C ASP A 109 20.78 1.78 -18.38
N ALA A 110 20.88 1.36 -17.11
CA ALA A 110 20.48 0.02 -16.66
C ALA A 110 19.06 0.00 -16.07
N LEU A 111 18.59 1.13 -15.53
CA LEU A 111 17.36 1.21 -14.74
C LEU A 111 16.28 2.09 -15.36
N GLY A 112 16.59 2.93 -16.35
CA GLY A 112 15.67 3.89 -16.95
C GLY A 112 14.39 3.23 -17.46
N GLU A 113 14.49 2.10 -18.15
CA GLU A 113 13.32 1.32 -18.60
C GLU A 113 12.45 0.85 -17.45
N ARG A 114 13.08 0.37 -16.36
CA ARG A 114 12.34 -0.12 -15.20
C ARG A 114 11.65 1.03 -14.49
N ALA A 115 12.35 2.16 -14.31
CA ALA A 115 11.77 3.36 -13.73
C ALA A 115 10.59 3.87 -14.57
N ALA A 116 10.70 3.83 -15.90
CA ALA A 116 9.62 4.19 -16.81
C ALA A 116 8.39 3.28 -16.63
N VAL A 117 8.58 1.96 -16.51
CA VAL A 117 7.47 1.01 -16.26
C VAL A 117 6.75 1.34 -14.94
N GLU A 118 7.49 1.60 -13.87
CA GLU A 118 6.89 1.93 -12.57
C GLU A 118 6.18 3.31 -12.59
N LEU A 119 6.77 4.31 -13.27
CA LEU A 119 6.17 5.65 -13.43
C LEU A 119 4.90 5.62 -14.30
N ALA A 120 4.87 4.81 -15.36
CA ALA A 120 3.71 4.66 -16.23
C ALA A 120 2.46 4.18 -15.45
N ALA A 121 2.66 3.39 -14.39
CA ALA A 121 1.58 2.93 -13.50
C ALA A 121 1.26 3.88 -12.34
N THR A 122 2.08 4.91 -12.11
CA THR A 122 1.93 5.84 -10.99
C THR A 122 0.99 6.98 -11.36
N LEU A 123 -0.09 7.18 -10.58
CA LEU A 123 -1.07 8.25 -10.81
C LEU A 123 -0.74 9.55 -10.07
N LEU A 124 -0.14 9.44 -8.89
CA LEU A 124 0.15 10.56 -7.99
C LEU A 124 1.45 11.28 -8.41
N ILE A 125 1.51 11.71 -9.67
CA ILE A 125 2.68 12.33 -10.30
C ILE A 125 2.73 13.85 -10.07
N PHE A 126 1.58 14.53 -10.11
CA PHE A 126 1.46 15.99 -9.89
C PHE A 126 2.49 16.78 -10.70
N ASP A 127 3.22 17.70 -10.07
CA ASP A 127 4.19 18.60 -10.73
C ASP A 127 5.39 17.85 -11.33
N ALA A 128 5.70 16.63 -10.86
CA ALA A 128 6.76 15.80 -11.44
C ALA A 128 6.46 15.37 -12.89
N PHE A 129 5.22 15.57 -13.37
CA PHE A 129 4.89 15.47 -14.79
C PHE A 129 5.79 16.39 -15.62
N GLY A 130 6.02 17.62 -15.15
CA GLY A 130 6.89 18.60 -15.81
C GLY A 130 8.33 18.11 -15.92
N ASP A 131 8.85 17.45 -14.88
CA ASP A 131 10.20 16.88 -14.87
C ASP A 131 10.35 15.75 -15.89
N VAL A 132 9.35 14.86 -15.99
CA VAL A 132 9.31 13.80 -17.00
C VAL A 132 9.20 14.41 -18.40
N ALA A 133 8.33 15.39 -18.59
CA ALA A 133 8.16 16.07 -19.87
C ALA A 133 9.43 16.78 -20.35
N ALA A 134 10.13 17.47 -19.45
CA ALA A 134 11.39 18.13 -19.74
C ALA A 134 12.48 17.13 -20.15
N ARG A 135 12.59 15.98 -19.47
CA ARG A 135 13.53 14.91 -19.84
C ARG A 135 13.22 14.30 -21.20
N ALA A 136 11.94 14.04 -21.48
CA ALA A 136 11.52 13.53 -22.79
C ALA A 136 11.89 14.51 -23.91
N ALA A 137 11.64 15.82 -23.70
CA ALA A 137 12.03 16.87 -24.64
C ALA A 137 13.55 16.99 -24.83
N ALA A 138 14.34 16.62 -23.82
CA ALA A 138 15.79 16.54 -23.88
C ALA A 138 16.34 15.25 -24.53
N GLY A 139 15.47 14.34 -24.99
CA GLY A 139 15.86 13.11 -25.68
C GLY A 139 15.93 11.84 -24.82
N CYS A 140 15.46 11.88 -23.58
CA CYS A 140 15.35 10.69 -22.73
C CYS A 140 14.23 9.76 -23.25
N GLU A 141 14.60 8.66 -23.91
CA GLU A 141 13.63 7.69 -24.43
C GLU A 141 12.75 7.06 -23.33
N PRO A 142 13.27 6.68 -22.14
CA PRO A 142 12.43 6.23 -21.04
C PRO A 142 11.36 7.25 -20.63
N ALA A 143 11.71 8.53 -20.53
CA ALA A 143 10.74 9.58 -20.20
C ALA A 143 9.67 9.73 -21.30
N ALA A 144 10.05 9.67 -22.58
CA ALA A 144 9.10 9.71 -23.68
C ALA A 144 8.11 8.52 -23.63
N ARG A 145 8.58 7.32 -23.30
CA ARG A 145 7.70 6.15 -23.09
C ARG A 145 6.72 6.35 -21.94
N VAL A 146 7.13 6.97 -20.83
CA VAL A 146 6.22 7.30 -19.73
C VAL A 146 5.09 8.22 -20.22
N LEU A 147 5.42 9.28 -20.96
CA LEU A 147 4.41 10.19 -21.51
C LEU A 147 3.45 9.50 -22.48
N HIS A 148 3.95 8.63 -23.35
CA HIS A 148 3.11 7.84 -24.25
C HIS A 148 2.18 6.91 -23.47
N ALA A 149 2.69 6.17 -22.48
CA ALA A 149 1.87 5.28 -21.66
C ALA A 149 0.77 6.03 -20.89
N TRP A 150 1.05 7.25 -20.41
CA TRP A 150 0.04 8.10 -19.79
C TRP A 150 -1.00 8.61 -20.79
N ALA A 151 -0.56 9.05 -21.98
CA ALA A 151 -1.44 9.51 -23.04
C ALA A 151 -2.37 8.40 -23.55
N ASP A 152 -1.85 7.18 -23.67
CA ASP A 152 -2.60 5.97 -24.05
C ASP A 152 -3.44 5.39 -22.90
N ALA A 153 -3.42 6.06 -21.73
CA ALA A 153 -4.11 5.68 -20.51
C ALA A 153 -3.84 4.22 -20.09
N GLU A 154 -2.60 3.74 -20.25
CA GLU A 154 -2.24 2.35 -19.94
C GLU A 154 -2.49 1.98 -18.48
N TRP A 155 -2.33 2.94 -17.56
CA TRP A 155 -2.68 2.81 -16.15
C TRP A 155 -4.16 2.42 -15.93
N PHE A 156 -5.02 2.75 -16.88
CA PHE A 156 -6.44 2.42 -16.88
C PHE A 156 -6.73 1.19 -17.75
N THR A 157 -6.27 1.18 -19.01
CA THR A 157 -6.66 0.17 -20.01
C THR A 157 -6.07 -1.21 -19.74
N ARG A 158 -4.96 -1.31 -18.99
CA ARG A 158 -4.39 -2.60 -18.54
C ARG A 158 -5.16 -3.23 -17.38
N ARG A 159 -6.05 -2.48 -16.71
CA ARG A 159 -6.84 -3.01 -15.58
C ARG A 159 -7.99 -3.88 -16.11
N PRO A 160 -8.33 -4.99 -15.43
CA PRO A 160 -9.49 -5.78 -15.82
C PRO A 160 -10.75 -4.93 -15.85
N ALA A 161 -11.50 -4.99 -16.95
CA ALA A 161 -12.79 -4.34 -17.04
C ALA A 161 -13.74 -4.91 -15.95
N PRO A 162 -14.63 -4.08 -15.39
CA PRO A 162 -15.61 -4.59 -14.43
C PRO A 162 -16.46 -5.70 -15.08
N PRO A 163 -16.73 -6.80 -14.35
CA PRO A 163 -17.52 -7.88 -14.90
C PRO A 163 -18.95 -7.41 -15.21
N ARG A 164 -19.52 -7.87 -16.32
CA ARG A 164 -20.91 -7.55 -16.70
C ARG A 164 -21.96 -8.05 -15.71
N ARG A 165 -21.59 -9.01 -14.86
CA ARG A 165 -22.44 -9.59 -13.81
C ARG A 165 -21.58 -9.85 -12.58
N ILE A 166 -22.01 -9.35 -11.42
CA ILE A 166 -21.42 -9.65 -10.12
C ILE A 166 -22.44 -10.47 -9.34
N THR A 167 -22.09 -11.72 -8.99
CA THR A 167 -22.94 -12.56 -8.12
C THR A 167 -22.47 -12.36 -6.68
N VAL A 168 -23.38 -11.98 -5.80
CA VAL A 168 -23.09 -11.62 -4.40
C VAL A 168 -24.03 -12.32 -3.45
N ILE A 169 -23.65 -12.39 -2.17
CA ILE A 169 -24.57 -12.70 -1.08
C ILE A 169 -24.98 -11.40 -0.40
N ALA A 170 -26.28 -11.17 -0.27
CA ALA A 170 -26.80 -10.02 0.45
C ALA A 170 -26.65 -10.23 1.96
N PHE A 171 -25.89 -9.35 2.62
CA PHE A 171 -25.90 -9.17 4.06
C PHE A 171 -26.81 -7.99 4.38
N LYS A 172 -28.07 -8.29 4.67
CA LYS A 172 -29.13 -7.31 4.91
C LYS A 172 -29.20 -6.94 6.39
N ILE A 173 -29.26 -5.64 6.68
CA ILE A 173 -29.67 -5.10 7.97
C ILE A 173 -30.92 -4.26 7.72
N ASP A 174 -32.00 -4.54 8.45
CA ASP A 174 -33.27 -3.86 8.26
C ASP A 174 -33.27 -2.46 8.91
N GLY A 175 -34.04 -1.55 8.33
CA GLY A 175 -34.21 -0.16 8.77
C GLY A 175 -33.13 0.80 8.27
N GLU A 176 -33.12 1.99 8.87
CA GLU A 176 -32.11 3.02 8.62
C GLU A 176 -30.82 2.68 9.35
N ILE A 177 -29.70 2.60 8.65
CA ILE A 177 -28.35 2.31 9.15
C ILE A 177 -27.54 3.59 9.15
N THR A 178 -27.24 4.09 10.35
CA THR A 178 -26.50 5.33 10.53
C THR A 178 -24.99 5.08 10.48
N THR A 179 -24.19 6.12 10.29
CA THR A 179 -22.72 5.97 10.34
C THR A 179 -22.20 5.67 11.76
N ASP A 180 -22.94 5.98 12.83
CA ASP A 180 -22.60 5.55 14.20
C ASP A 180 -22.80 4.04 14.39
N ASP A 181 -23.75 3.42 13.67
CA ASP A 181 -23.87 1.95 13.63
C ASP A 181 -22.64 1.30 12.99
N LEU A 182 -22.02 1.98 12.02
CA LEU A 182 -20.86 1.46 11.27
C LEU A 182 -19.52 1.79 11.93
N SER A 183 -19.41 2.96 12.56
CA SER A 183 -18.22 3.52 13.20
C SER A 183 -18.63 4.32 14.45
N PRO A 184 -18.86 3.66 15.59
CA PRO A 184 -19.38 4.30 16.79
C PRO A 184 -18.45 5.40 17.32
N ALA A 185 -19.05 6.51 17.76
CA ALA A 185 -18.30 7.66 18.30
C ALA A 185 -17.43 7.31 19.51
N VAL A 186 -17.87 6.37 20.36
CA VAL A 186 -17.10 5.92 21.53
C VAL A 186 -15.81 5.18 21.17
N ASP A 187 -15.71 4.67 19.94
CA ASP A 187 -14.53 3.97 19.42
C ASP A 187 -13.71 4.86 18.46
N ALA A 188 -14.02 6.17 18.38
CA ALA A 188 -13.37 7.09 17.44
C ALA A 188 -11.83 7.13 17.58
N TRP A 189 -11.32 6.91 18.79
CA TRP A 189 -9.88 6.82 19.08
C TRP A 189 -9.16 5.70 18.30
N SER A 190 -9.90 4.68 17.87
CA SER A 190 -9.35 3.53 17.13
C SER A 190 -9.41 3.68 15.61
N ARG A 191 -10.11 4.71 15.07
CA ARG A 191 -10.33 4.92 13.62
C ARG A 191 -9.05 4.83 12.76
N PRO A 192 -7.89 5.36 13.19
CA PRO A 192 -6.66 5.24 12.39
C PRO A 192 -6.14 3.79 12.26
N ASP A 193 -6.51 2.90 13.19
CA ASP A 193 -6.19 1.48 13.15
C ASP A 193 -7.38 0.72 12.53
N ILE A 194 -7.46 0.73 11.18
CA ILE A 194 -8.59 0.19 10.41
C ILE A 194 -8.99 -1.24 10.86
N PRO A 195 -8.06 -2.22 11.00
CA PRO A 195 -8.43 -3.56 11.43
C PRO A 195 -9.00 -3.60 12.85
N LEU A 196 -8.48 -2.80 13.77
CA LEU A 196 -9.00 -2.71 15.14
C LEU A 196 -10.39 -2.06 15.15
N HIS A 197 -10.54 -0.93 14.45
CA HIS A 197 -11.80 -0.19 14.41
C HIS A 197 -12.93 -0.99 13.76
N ALA A 198 -12.62 -1.79 12.73
CA ALA A 198 -13.59 -2.65 12.06
C ALA A 198 -14.28 -3.66 13.00
N ARG A 199 -13.73 -3.93 14.20
CA ARG A 199 -14.37 -4.76 15.23
C ARG A 199 -15.58 -4.10 15.88
N SER A 200 -15.74 -2.79 15.72
CA SER A 200 -16.87 -2.02 16.25
C SER A 200 -18.09 -2.02 15.31
N LEU A 201 -17.90 -2.45 14.06
CA LEU A 201 -18.95 -2.50 13.02
C LEU A 201 -20.21 -3.19 13.54
N LEU A 202 -21.33 -2.46 13.56
CA LEU A 202 -22.65 -2.93 13.98
C LEU A 202 -22.73 -3.48 15.41
N ARG A 203 -21.71 -3.28 16.25
CA ARG A 203 -21.58 -3.98 17.54
C ARG A 203 -22.79 -3.80 18.47
N ARG A 204 -23.44 -2.64 18.45
CA ARG A 204 -24.64 -2.37 19.27
C ARG A 204 -25.93 -2.85 18.62
N ARG A 205 -26.02 -2.74 17.29
CA ARG A 205 -27.24 -3.01 16.52
C ARG A 205 -27.41 -4.48 16.18
N ALA A 206 -26.33 -5.14 15.78
CA ALA A 206 -26.29 -6.54 15.39
C ALA A 206 -24.99 -7.16 15.94
N PRO A 207 -24.96 -7.58 17.22
CA PRO A 207 -23.74 -8.07 17.88
C PRO A 207 -23.06 -9.24 17.15
N ASP A 208 -23.84 -10.09 16.47
CA ASP A 208 -23.34 -11.25 15.73
C ASP A 208 -22.94 -10.94 14.28
N ALA A 209 -23.05 -9.69 13.82
CA ALA A 209 -22.80 -9.30 12.44
C ALA A 209 -21.43 -9.73 11.93
N LEU A 210 -20.37 -9.56 12.73
CA LEU A 210 -19.01 -9.94 12.34
C LEU A 210 -18.86 -11.47 12.20
N ALA A 211 -19.50 -12.25 13.07
CA ALA A 211 -19.48 -13.71 12.98
C ALA A 211 -20.27 -14.19 11.74
N GLN A 212 -21.43 -13.59 11.47
CA GLN A 212 -22.22 -13.84 10.26
C GLN A 212 -21.42 -13.49 8.99
N LEU A 213 -20.80 -12.31 8.93
CA LEU A 213 -19.94 -11.91 7.80
C LEU A 213 -18.78 -12.90 7.59
N ALA A 214 -18.15 -13.38 8.67
CA ALA A 214 -17.10 -14.39 8.58
C ALA A 214 -17.61 -15.75 8.07
N ALA A 215 -18.86 -16.12 8.36
CA ALA A 215 -19.51 -17.29 7.79
C ALA A 215 -19.84 -17.09 6.30
N LEU A 216 -20.40 -15.95 5.93
CA LEU A 216 -20.77 -15.63 4.55
C LEU A 216 -19.54 -15.58 3.62
N ARG A 217 -18.40 -15.06 4.09
CA ARG A 217 -17.14 -15.03 3.32
C ARG A 217 -16.61 -16.42 2.93
N ARG A 218 -17.01 -17.49 3.64
CA ARG A 218 -16.63 -18.87 3.32
C ARG A 218 -17.39 -19.46 2.12
N SER A 219 -18.42 -18.78 1.62
CA SER A 219 -19.23 -19.22 0.48
C SER A 219 -18.52 -19.12 -0.88
N GLY A 220 -17.41 -18.40 -0.97
CA GLY A 220 -16.73 -18.11 -2.24
C GLY A 220 -17.34 -16.96 -3.06
N HIS A 221 -18.45 -16.37 -2.61
CA HIS A 221 -19.04 -15.18 -3.23
C HIS A 221 -18.72 -13.91 -2.44
N PRO A 222 -18.53 -12.75 -3.10
CA PRO A 222 -18.49 -11.46 -2.42
C PRO A 222 -19.78 -11.19 -1.63
N VAL A 223 -19.63 -10.49 -0.51
CA VAL A 223 -20.77 -10.08 0.31
C VAL A 223 -21.12 -8.63 -0.01
N ALA A 224 -22.39 -8.36 -0.32
CA ALA A 224 -22.92 -7.02 -0.49
C ALA A 224 -23.64 -6.57 0.78
N PHE A 225 -23.27 -5.40 1.31
CA PHE A 225 -23.98 -4.79 2.43
C PHE A 225 -25.28 -4.15 1.92
N VAL A 226 -26.42 -4.50 2.50
CA VAL A 226 -27.74 -4.05 2.06
C VAL A 226 -28.49 -3.47 3.25
N GLY A 227 -29.14 -2.32 3.07
CA GLY A 227 -30.03 -1.70 4.04
C GLY A 227 -31.22 -1.05 3.36
N ASP A 228 -32.20 -0.58 4.13
CA ASP A 228 -33.33 0.20 3.58
C ASP A 228 -32.92 1.66 3.35
N VAL A 229 -32.22 2.23 4.34
CA VAL A 229 -31.54 3.52 4.25
C VAL A 229 -30.14 3.32 4.82
N VAL A 230 -29.09 3.73 4.09
CA VAL A 230 -27.70 3.43 4.46
C VAL A 230 -26.86 4.70 4.49
N GLY A 231 -26.12 4.89 5.58
CA GLY A 231 -25.09 5.93 5.69
C GLY A 231 -25.61 7.31 6.05
N THR A 232 -26.75 7.40 6.73
CA THR A 232 -27.21 8.66 7.30
C THR A 232 -26.35 9.06 8.50
N GLY A 233 -26.16 10.37 8.71
CA GLY A 233 -25.33 10.90 9.79
C GLY A 233 -23.99 11.47 9.30
N SER A 234 -22.94 11.23 10.10
CA SER A 234 -21.56 11.74 9.97
C SER A 234 -20.79 11.18 8.78
#